data_AF-A0A7I7Y7Y5-F1
#
_entry.id   AF-A0A7I7Y7Y5-F1
#
_cell.length_a   1.000
_cell.length_b   1.000
_cell.length_c   1.000
_cell.angle_alpha   90.00
_cell.angle_beta   90.00
_cell.angle_gamma   90.00
#
_symmetry.space_group_name_H-M   'P 1'
#
loop_
_entity.id
_entity.type
_entity.pdbx_description
1 polymer ?
#
loop_
_entity_poly.entity_id
_entity_poly.type
_entity_poly.pdbx_seq_one_letter_code
_entity_poly.pdbx_strand_id
1 'polypeptide(L)'
;MSGVEARSTSPGGRYVVGVDPFEARASQWVDTPVLVDTAAGRTLLALTDCYWHLDSADWESESVVVLHLRHFPDPHHYRCTVVVDCQHRTASLDGAEPHPLGQLDEILGQAYTAGVVDPDA
;
A
#
# COMPACT_ATOMS: atom_id res chain seq x y z
N MET A 1 10.60 17.06 -9.18
CA MET A 1 9.69 17.27 -8.04
C MET A 1 8.89 15.99 -7.95
N SER A 2 9.10 15.17 -6.91
CA SER A 2 8.34 13.93 -6.78
C SER A 2 6.85 14.29 -6.64
N GLY A 3 6.00 13.73 -7.50
CA GLY A 3 4.56 14.01 -7.56
C GLY A 3 3.77 13.35 -6.43
N VAL A 4 4.41 13.07 -5.29
CA VAL A 4 3.77 12.39 -4.16
C VAL A 4 2.78 13.33 -3.49
N GLU A 5 1.51 12.94 -3.50
CA GLU A 5 0.42 13.67 -2.88
C GLU A 5 0.09 13.05 -1.52
N ALA A 6 0.08 13.85 -0.45
CA ALA A 6 -0.29 13.34 0.87
C ALA A 6 -1.79 12.97 0.91
N ARG A 7 -2.10 11.77 1.41
CA ARG A 7 -3.48 11.26 1.54
C ARG A 7 -3.93 11.15 2.99
N SER A 8 -3.04 10.71 3.87
CA SER A 8 -3.35 10.54 5.29
C SER A 8 -2.10 10.74 6.14
N THR A 9 -2.26 11.26 7.35
CA THR A 9 -1.16 11.56 8.27
C THR A 9 -1.45 10.93 9.61
N SER A 10 -0.43 10.31 10.23
CA SER A 10 -0.60 9.67 11.54
C SER A 10 -1.01 10.70 12.60
N PRO A 11 -1.71 10.30 13.68
CA PRO A 11 -2.21 11.24 14.67
C PRO A 11 -1.16 12.21 15.24
N GLY A 12 0.08 11.75 15.44
CA GLY A 12 1.22 12.55 15.90
C GLY A 12 2.06 13.18 14.79
N GLY A 13 1.65 13.06 13.53
CA GLY A 13 2.26 13.76 12.39
C GLY A 13 3.57 13.19 11.85
N ARG A 14 4.09 12.11 12.45
CA ARG A 14 5.39 11.53 12.08
C ARG A 14 5.35 10.76 10.78
N TYR A 15 4.29 10.01 10.54
CA TYR A 15 4.19 9.17 9.36
C TYR A 15 3.13 9.72 8.42
N VAL A 16 3.44 9.74 7.13
CA VAL A 16 2.53 10.23 6.10
C VAL A 16 2.37 9.15 5.05
N VAL A 17 1.12 8.77 4.81
CA VAL A 17 0.72 8.02 3.61
C VAL A 17 0.48 9.05 2.52
N GLY A 18 1.24 8.93 1.44
CA GLY A 18 0.99 9.63 0.19
C GLY A 18 0.70 8.66 -0.94
N VAL A 19 0.47 9.22 -2.12
CA VAL A 19 0.33 8.45 -3.35
C VAL A 19 1.21 9.05 -4.44
N ASP A 20 1.77 8.21 -5.30
CA ASP A 20 2.43 8.62 -6.54
C ASP A 20 1.46 8.30 -7.71
N PRO A 21 0.63 9.29 -8.13
CA PRO A 21 -0.39 9.09 -9.11
C PRO A 21 0.20 8.96 -10.52
N PHE A 22 -0.29 8.01 -11.30
CA PHE A 22 0.01 7.95 -12.74
C PHE A 22 -1.21 7.54 -13.56
N GLU A 23 -1.21 7.97 -14.81
CA GLU A 23 -2.23 7.57 -15.78
C GLU A 23 -1.88 6.20 -16.35
N ALA A 24 -2.70 5.20 -16.05
CA ALA A 24 -2.65 3.88 -16.63
C ALA A 24 -3.36 3.84 -17.99
N ARG A 25 -3.41 2.66 -18.62
CA ARG A 25 -4.11 2.48 -19.90
C ARG A 25 -5.61 2.80 -19.73
N ALA A 26 -6.23 3.26 -20.82
CA ALA A 26 -7.64 3.68 -20.85
C ALA A 26 -7.97 4.92 -19.98
N SER A 27 -6.98 5.77 -19.71
CA SER A 27 -7.13 7.02 -18.95
C SER A 27 -7.67 6.85 -17.53
N GLN A 28 -7.41 5.67 -16.95
CA GLN A 28 -7.67 5.41 -15.54
C GLN A 28 -6.44 5.81 -14.73
N TRP A 29 -6.67 6.46 -13.60
CA TRP A 29 -5.62 6.89 -12.70
C TRP A 29 -5.38 5.86 -11.60
N VAL A 30 -4.12 5.59 -11.31
CA VAL A 30 -3.71 4.72 -10.22
C VAL A 30 -2.93 5.55 -9.21
N ASP A 31 -3.44 5.56 -7.97
CA ASP A 31 -2.86 6.27 -6.84
C ASP A 31 -1.96 5.30 -6.06
N THR A 32 -0.71 5.14 -6.50
CA THR A 32 0.23 4.16 -5.93
C THR A 32 0.63 4.55 -4.50
N PRO A 33 0.41 3.74 -3.46
CA PRO A 33 0.72 4.14 -2.09
C PRO A 33 2.23 4.31 -1.86
N VAL A 34 2.57 5.36 -1.12
CA VAL A 34 3.90 5.63 -0.60
C VAL A 34 3.78 5.95 0.89
N LEU A 35 4.69 5.43 1.72
CA LEU A 35 4.72 5.72 3.15
C LEU A 35 6.05 6.37 3.53
N VAL A 36 5.99 7.49 4.22
CA VAL A 36 7.17 8.30 4.59
C VAL A 36 7.23 8.49 6.10
N ASP A 37 8.42 8.30 6.69
CA ASP A 37 8.77 8.74 8.04
C ASP A 37 9.37 10.15 7.93
N THR A 38 8.56 11.17 8.24
CA THR A 38 8.94 12.58 8.05
C THR A 38 10.01 13.01 9.06
N ALA A 39 10.00 12.43 10.26
CA ALA A 39 11.00 12.72 11.30
C ALA A 39 12.39 12.21 10.90
N ALA A 40 12.47 11.04 10.26
CA ALA A 40 13.72 10.48 9.76
C ALA A 40 14.07 10.89 8.32
N GLY A 41 13.15 11.55 7.61
CA GLY A 41 13.34 11.96 6.21
C GLY A 41 13.50 10.78 5.24
N ARG A 42 12.83 9.65 5.49
CA ARG A 42 12.98 8.42 4.68
C ARG A 42 11.64 7.84 4.26
N THR A 43 11.64 7.23 3.08
CA THR A 43 10.53 6.40 2.61
C THR A 43 10.58 5.03 3.27
N LEU A 44 9.49 4.62 3.90
CA LEU A 44 9.31 3.30 4.50
C LEU A 44 8.72 2.31 3.51
N LEU A 45 7.80 2.77 2.66
CA LEU A 45 7.16 1.98 1.60
C LEU A 45 7.16 2.76 0.29
N ALA A 46 7.64 2.13 -0.77
CA ALA A 46 7.41 2.52 -2.15
C ALA A 46 7.29 1.22 -2.96
N LEU A 47 6.11 0.98 -3.51
CA LEU A 47 5.87 -0.21 -4.32
C LEU A 47 6.58 -0.08 -5.66
N THR A 48 7.24 -1.15 -6.09
CA THR A 48 7.85 -1.30 -7.41
C THR A 48 6.77 -1.61 -8.44
N ASP A 49 5.77 -2.42 -8.06
CA ASP A 49 4.56 -2.56 -8.86
C ASP A 49 3.64 -1.34 -8.62
N CYS A 50 3.70 -0.37 -9.55
CA CYS A 50 2.89 0.83 -9.44
C CYS A 50 1.39 0.57 -9.62
N TYR A 51 0.97 -0.60 -10.09
CA TYR A 51 -0.44 -0.86 -10.37
C TYR A 51 -1.31 -1.08 -9.12
N TRP A 52 -0.73 -1.09 -7.93
CA TRP A 52 -1.48 -1.08 -6.68
C TRP A 52 -2.08 0.29 -6.42
N HIS A 53 -3.40 0.40 -6.48
CA HIS A 53 -4.16 1.58 -6.14
C HIS A 53 -4.54 1.59 -4.66
N LEU A 54 -4.36 2.73 -4.01
CA LEU A 54 -4.81 2.98 -2.64
C LEU A 54 -6.29 3.41 -2.61
N ASP A 55 -7.17 2.56 -2.08
CA ASP A 55 -8.59 2.90 -1.87
C ASP A 55 -8.79 3.74 -0.60
N SER A 56 -8.14 3.37 0.51
CA SER A 56 -8.13 4.17 1.76
C SER A 56 -6.91 3.87 2.64
N ALA A 57 -6.65 4.79 3.58
CA ALA A 57 -5.56 4.70 4.55
C ALA A 57 -6.02 5.19 5.92
N ASP A 58 -6.23 4.26 6.84
CA ASP A 58 -6.87 4.46 8.12
C ASP A 58 -5.89 4.19 9.27
N TRP A 59 -5.64 5.17 10.13
CA TRP A 59 -4.68 5.04 11.23
C TRP A 59 -5.36 4.42 12.46
N GLU A 60 -4.86 3.25 12.88
CA GLU A 60 -5.28 2.58 14.12
C GLU A 60 -4.50 3.11 15.33
N SER A 61 -3.31 3.67 15.09
CA SER A 61 -2.50 4.29 16.14
C SER A 61 -1.50 5.30 15.56
N GLU A 62 -0.62 5.82 16.42
CA GLU A 62 0.49 6.71 16.06
C GLU A 62 1.45 6.16 15.01
N SER A 63 1.55 4.83 14.89
CA SER A 63 2.51 4.13 14.03
C SER A 63 1.92 2.99 13.22
N VAL A 64 0.64 2.67 13.39
CA VAL A 64 -0.03 1.57 12.67
C VAL A 64 -1.10 2.14 11.75
N VAL A 65 -0.99 1.83 10.46
CA VAL A 65 -1.95 2.21 9.43
C VAL A 65 -2.47 0.97 8.71
N VAL A 66 -3.77 0.98 8.43
CA VAL A 66 -4.45 -0.01 7.61
C VAL A 66 -4.64 0.60 6.23
N LEU A 67 -4.09 -0.06 5.21
CA LEU A 67 -4.21 0.33 3.81
C LEU A 67 -5.15 -0.65 3.13
N HIS A 68 -6.16 -0.12 2.45
CA HIS A 68 -7.02 -0.92 1.58
C HIS A 68 -6.54 -0.73 0.14
N LEU A 69 -6.13 -1.83 -0.50
CA LEU A 69 -5.48 -1.80 -1.80
C LEU A 69 -6.24 -2.64 -2.81
N ARG A 70 -6.09 -2.25 -4.09
CA ARG A 70 -6.54 -3.01 -5.26
C ARG A 70 -5.52 -2.96 -6.36
N HIS A 71 -5.49 -3.97 -7.23
CA HIS A 71 -4.57 -4.02 -8.36
C HIS A 71 -5.22 -3.52 -9.66
N PHE A 72 -4.44 -2.86 -10.52
CA PHE A 72 -4.89 -2.38 -11.83
C PHE A 72 -4.11 -3.04 -13.01
N PRO A 73 -4.76 -3.44 -14.11
CA PRO A 73 -6.20 -3.51 -14.29
C PRO A 73 -6.81 -4.45 -13.26
N ASP A 74 -8.09 -4.24 -12.96
CA ASP A 74 -8.82 -4.97 -11.92
C ASP A 74 -9.76 -6.04 -12.52
N PRO A 75 -9.31 -6.95 -13.40
CA PRO A 75 -10.22 -7.91 -14.04
C PRO A 75 -10.80 -8.92 -13.06
N HIS A 76 -10.18 -9.09 -11.89
CA HIS A 76 -10.58 -10.08 -10.87
C HIS A 76 -11.12 -9.45 -9.59
N HIS A 77 -11.31 -8.12 -9.56
CA HIS A 77 -11.77 -7.41 -8.36
C HIS A 77 -10.96 -7.73 -7.10
N TYR A 78 -9.66 -8.01 -7.26
CA TYR A 78 -8.81 -8.39 -6.14
C TYR A 78 -8.63 -7.19 -5.20
N ARG A 79 -8.96 -7.39 -3.94
CA ARG A 79 -8.82 -6.42 -2.86
C ARG A 79 -8.07 -7.07 -1.73
N CYS A 80 -7.18 -6.32 -1.11
CA CYS A 80 -6.47 -6.77 0.07
C CYS A 80 -6.36 -5.64 1.10
N THR A 81 -6.17 -6.06 2.34
CA THR A 81 -5.95 -5.19 3.49
C THR A 81 -4.52 -5.37 3.95
N VAL A 82 -3.74 -4.29 3.98
CA VAL A 82 -2.37 -4.29 4.47
C VAL A 82 -2.31 -3.51 5.76
N VAL A 83 -1.92 -4.15 6.86
CA VAL A 83 -1.64 -3.46 8.12
C VAL A 83 -0.15 -3.21 8.22
N VAL A 84 0.26 -1.94 8.25
CA VAL A 84 1.67 -1.55 8.33
C VAL A 84 1.99 -0.99 9.72
N ASP A 85 2.94 -1.62 10.41
CA ASP A 85 3.58 -1.07 11.59
C ASP A 85 4.85 -0.31 11.16
N CYS A 86 4.73 1.02 11.13
CA CYS A 86 5.78 1.93 10.69
C CYS A 86 6.99 1.91 11.64
N GLN A 87 6.75 1.68 12.93
CA GLN A 87 7.79 1.71 13.96
C GLN A 87 8.65 0.45 13.89
N HIS A 88 8.03 -0.71 13.74
CA HIS A 88 8.72 -2.00 13.63
C HIS A 88 9.15 -2.35 12.20
N ARG A 89 8.66 -1.59 11.21
CA ARG A 89 8.90 -1.80 9.76
C ARG A 89 8.44 -3.19 9.34
N THR A 90 7.22 -3.53 9.72
CA THR A 90 6.56 -4.77 9.36
C THR A 90 5.21 -4.49 8.72
N ALA A 91 4.75 -5.39 7.88
CA ALA A 91 3.40 -5.37 7.32
C ALA A 91 2.76 -6.75 7.46
N SER A 92 1.44 -6.81 7.54
CA SER A 92 0.66 -8.04 7.37
C SER A 92 -0.37 -7.84 6.28
N LEU A 93 -0.61 -8.90 5.50
CA LEU A 93 -1.58 -8.93 4.41
C LEU A 93 -2.76 -9.80 4.84
N ASP A 94 -3.97 -9.26 4.79
CA ASP A 94 -5.23 -9.97 5.07
C ASP A 94 -5.21 -10.77 6.40
N GLY A 95 -4.56 -10.22 7.42
CA GLY A 95 -4.44 -10.84 8.75
C GLY A 95 -3.41 -11.96 8.85
N ALA A 96 -2.59 -12.19 7.82
CA ALA A 96 -1.47 -13.11 7.87
C ALA A 96 -0.36 -12.65 8.85
N GLU A 97 0.61 -13.52 9.08
CA GLU A 97 1.77 -13.21 9.94
C GLU A 97 2.53 -11.97 9.44
N PRO A 98 2.97 -11.08 10.34
CA PRO A 98 3.76 -9.92 9.97
C PRO A 98 5.08 -10.30 9.31
N HIS A 99 5.38 -9.65 8.20
CA HIS A 99 6.62 -9.76 7.45
C HIS A 99 7.35 -8.42 7.42
N PRO A 100 8.68 -8.39 7.17
CA PRO A 100 9.41 -7.16 6.94
C PRO A 100 8.76 -6.30 5.86
N LEU A 101 8.58 -5.00 6.11
CA LEU A 101 7.92 -4.08 5.18
C LEU A 101 8.58 -4.04 3.79
N GLY A 102 9.89 -4.28 3.72
CA GLY A 102 10.61 -4.36 2.45
C GLY A 102 10.26 -5.58 1.57
N GLN A 103 9.51 -6.55 2.10
CA GLN A 103 9.00 -7.72 1.37
C GLN A 103 7.55 -7.55 0.89
N LEU A 104 6.89 -6.45 1.24
CA LEU A 104 5.47 -6.25 0.97
C LEU A 104 5.15 -6.32 -0.53
N ASP A 105 6.02 -5.78 -1.39
CA ASP A 105 5.83 -5.80 -2.85
C ASP A 105 5.76 -7.23 -3.41
N GLU A 106 6.69 -8.09 -2.98
CA GLU A 106 6.74 -9.49 -3.38
C GLU A 106 5.50 -10.25 -2.88
N ILE A 107 5.09 -10.00 -1.64
CA ILE A 107 3.95 -10.67 -1.01
C ILE A 107 2.64 -10.27 -1.67
N LEU A 108 2.48 -8.99 -2.01
CA LEU A 108 1.35 -8.49 -2.79
C LEU A 108 1.29 -9.15 -4.18
N GLY A 109 2.43 -9.24 -4.88
CA GLY A 109 2.51 -9.90 -6.19
C GLY A 109 2.16 -11.39 -6.13
N GLN A 110 2.64 -12.10 -5.11
CA GLN A 110 2.32 -13.51 -4.87
C GLN A 110 0.82 -13.69 -4.55
N ALA A 111 0.27 -12.86 -3.68
CA ALA A 111 -1.15 -12.94 -3.28
C ALA A 111 -2.09 -12.61 -4.44
N TYR A 112 -1.77 -11.59 -5.24
CA TYR A 112 -2.51 -11.28 -6.47
C TYR A 112 -2.46 -12.46 -7.44
N THR A 113 -1.28 -13.04 -7.69
CA THR A 113 -1.14 -14.20 -8.59
C THR A 113 -1.91 -15.41 -8.06
N ALA A 114 -1.89 -15.67 -6.75
CA ALA A 114 -2.63 -16.76 -6.13
C ALA A 114 -4.15 -16.54 -6.22
N GLY A 115 -4.64 -15.32 -5.93
CA GLY A 115 -6.05 -14.96 -6.04
C GLY A 115 -6.58 -14.95 -7.48
N VAL A 116 -5.71 -14.76 -8.47
CA VAL A 116 -6.05 -14.91 -9.91
C VAL A 116 -6.24 -16.37 -10.31
N VAL A 117 -5.64 -17.32 -9.59
CA VAL A 117 -5.64 -18.76 -9.93
C VAL A 117 -6.76 -19.52 -9.22
N ASP A 118 -7.60 -18.85 -8.42
CA ASP A 118 -8.81 -19.43 -7.83
C ASP A 118 -10.05 -19.08 -8.68
N PRO A 119 -10.48 -19.94 -9.62
CA PRO A 119 -11.63 -19.66 -10.49
C PRO A 119 -13.00 -19.83 -9.81
N ASP A 120 -13.05 -20.17 -8.51
CA ASP A 120 -14.29 -20.49 -7.78
C ASP A 120 -14.59 -19.52 -6.61
N ALA A 121 -13.92 -18.36 -6.54
CA ALA A 121 -14.23 -17.26 -5.61
C ALA A 121 -15.34 -16.33 -6.13
#